data_AF-A0A194ALT3-F1
#
_entry.id   AF-A0A194ALT3-F1
#
_cell.length_a   1.000
_cell.length_b   1.000
_cell.length_c   1.000
_cell.angle_alpha   90.00
_cell.angle_beta   90.00
_cell.angle_gamma   90.00
#
_symmetry.space_group_name_H-M   'P 1'
#
loop_
_entity.id
_entity.type
_entity.pdbx_description
1 polymer ?
#
loop_
_entity_poly.entity_id
_entity_poly.type
_entity_poly.pdbx_seq_one_letter_code
_entity_poly.pdbx_strand_id
1 'polypeptide(L)'
;MEFKVDPDFIVEKAFKHLNESFAGDVSKLSKQQMEQLREAMFTTTRNFLALTHKIQDGKAPMQCLSHLDEGHINLIKCSLEIQTYEMTLADDSREASFSSPDGPVDFPATMSFASREGSDLAGNMQIASVVIESVIFFLNVIGISAPKGSGCREVVESVNEILGRFPSLNPLIARMVAASRRGNIREIVEEMIQMVVMLWEGGAFFTIAQGIFRGMAWYDWVLTVGSITAGIVAMVSTAGIALIAQLVVQVTNAVAFIRKLNNLTMLAGRSTMLNTFL
;
A
#
# COMPACT_ATOMS: atom_id res chain seq x y z
N MET A 1 14.71 -4.01 -23.60
CA MET A 1 13.37 -4.39 -24.10
C MET A 1 12.49 -3.17 -23.89
N GLU A 2 12.11 -2.48 -24.97
CA GLU A 2 11.35 -1.22 -24.91
C GLU A 2 9.87 -1.58 -24.75
N PHE A 3 9.28 -1.28 -23.59
CA PHE A 3 7.85 -1.52 -23.37
C PHE A 3 7.07 -0.38 -24.03
N LYS A 4 6.74 -0.53 -25.31
CA LYS A 4 5.76 0.35 -25.98
C LYS A 4 4.35 -0.12 -25.61
N VAL A 5 3.94 0.18 -24.37
CA VAL A 5 2.55 -0.03 -23.96
C VAL A 5 1.78 1.25 -24.26
N ASP A 6 0.75 1.13 -25.08
CA ASP A 6 -0.16 2.21 -25.40
C ASP A 6 -0.99 2.60 -24.15
N PRO A 7 -0.99 3.88 -23.72
CA PRO A 7 -1.86 4.33 -22.63
C PRO A 7 -3.34 3.98 -22.85
N ASP A 8 -3.84 4.05 -24.08
CA ASP A 8 -5.24 3.76 -24.39
C ASP A 8 -5.56 2.29 -24.12
N PHE A 9 -4.65 1.37 -24.47
CA PHE A 9 -4.79 -0.05 -24.19
C PHE A 9 -4.89 -0.35 -22.69
N ILE A 10 -4.06 0.32 -21.87
CA ILE A 10 -4.14 0.18 -20.40
C ILE A 10 -5.48 0.70 -19.87
N VAL A 11 -5.92 1.87 -20.34
CA VAL A 11 -7.18 2.48 -19.90
C VAL A 11 -8.38 1.62 -20.29
N GLU A 12 -8.41 1.06 -21.50
CA GLU A 12 -9.46 0.12 -21.94
C GLU A 12 -9.52 -1.13 -21.05
N LYS A 13 -8.36 -1.73 -20.77
CA LYS A 13 -8.28 -2.91 -19.89
C LYS A 13 -8.71 -2.56 -18.46
N ALA A 14 -8.30 -1.41 -17.95
CA ALA A 14 -8.71 -0.93 -16.64
C ALA A 14 -10.23 -0.65 -16.58
N PHE A 15 -10.81 -0.09 -17.64
CA PHE A 15 -12.26 0.12 -17.73
C PHE A 15 -13.03 -1.18 -17.73
N LYS A 16 -12.52 -2.20 -18.42
CA LYS A 16 -13.12 -3.53 -18.41
C LYS A 16 -13.18 -4.08 -16.98
N HIS A 17 -12.05 -4.04 -16.25
CA HIS A 17 -12.02 -4.48 -14.85
C HIS A 17 -12.95 -3.67 -13.95
N LEU A 18 -13.00 -2.35 -14.15
CA LEU A 18 -13.88 -1.46 -13.39
C LEU A 18 -15.36 -1.79 -13.65
N ASN A 19 -15.75 -2.03 -14.90
CA ASN A 19 -17.11 -2.42 -15.26
C ASN A 19 -17.50 -3.80 -14.72
N GLU A 20 -16.55 -4.73 -14.62
CA GLU A 20 -16.81 -6.06 -14.05
C GLU A 20 -16.96 -6.01 -12.52
N SER A 21 -16.12 -5.21 -11.85
CA SER A 21 -16.01 -5.21 -10.38
C SER A 21 -16.90 -4.15 -9.70
N PHE A 22 -17.25 -3.08 -10.41
CA PHE A 22 -17.97 -1.91 -9.91
C PHE A 22 -19.14 -1.49 -10.81
N ALA A 23 -19.71 -2.43 -11.58
CA ALA A 23 -20.82 -2.18 -12.52
C ALA A 23 -21.93 -1.30 -11.93
N GLY A 24 -22.31 -1.59 -10.69
CA GLY A 24 -23.37 -0.89 -9.97
C GLY A 24 -23.08 0.59 -9.77
N ASP A 25 -21.83 0.97 -9.53
CA ASP A 25 -21.45 2.37 -9.33
C ASP A 25 -21.15 3.08 -10.65
N VAL A 26 -20.49 2.40 -11.59
CA VAL A 26 -20.21 2.95 -12.93
C VAL A 26 -21.51 3.24 -13.70
N SER A 27 -22.52 2.38 -13.57
CA SER A 27 -23.81 2.57 -14.23
C SER A 27 -24.58 3.83 -13.79
N LYS A 28 -24.22 4.44 -12.65
CA LYS A 28 -24.84 5.66 -12.12
C LYS A 28 -24.22 6.94 -12.71
N LEU A 29 -23.11 6.83 -13.44
CA LEU A 29 -22.39 7.98 -13.95
C LEU A 29 -23.11 8.60 -15.15
N SER A 30 -23.22 9.93 -15.15
CA SER A 30 -23.59 10.68 -16.35
C SER A 30 -22.48 10.61 -17.41
N LYS A 31 -22.80 10.97 -18.66
CA LYS A 31 -21.81 11.04 -19.75
C LYS A 31 -20.60 11.92 -19.41
N GLN A 32 -20.83 13.05 -18.75
CA GLN A 32 -19.74 13.96 -18.33
C GLN A 32 -18.86 13.31 -17.25
N GLN A 33 -19.47 12.62 -16.29
CA GLN A 33 -18.74 11.92 -15.23
C GLN A 33 -17.96 10.72 -15.75
N MET A 34 -18.49 10.00 -16.74
CA MET A 34 -17.76 8.94 -17.44
C MET A 34 -16.50 9.47 -18.14
N GLU A 35 -16.58 10.66 -18.75
CA GLU A 35 -15.42 11.27 -19.39
C GLU A 35 -14.37 11.71 -18.35
N GLN A 36 -14.81 12.27 -17.21
CA GLN A 36 -13.91 12.60 -16.11
C GLN A 36 -13.22 11.38 -15.51
N LEU A 37 -13.95 10.27 -15.36
CA LEU A 37 -13.38 8.98 -14.95
C LEU A 37 -12.32 8.51 -15.95
N ARG A 38 -12.61 8.59 -17.25
CA ARG A 38 -11.65 8.21 -18.31
C ARG A 38 -10.40 9.08 -18.28
N GLU A 39 -10.56 10.38 -18.13
CA GLU A 39 -9.45 11.34 -18.05
C GLU A 39 -8.58 11.09 -16.80
N ALA A 40 -9.20 10.77 -15.66
CA ALA A 40 -8.47 10.41 -14.43
C ALA A 40 -7.63 9.14 -14.63
N MET A 41 -8.22 8.10 -15.22
CA MET A 41 -7.53 6.85 -15.54
C MET A 41 -6.39 7.05 -16.54
N PHE A 42 -6.63 7.88 -17.56
CA PHE A 42 -5.63 8.20 -18.58
C PHE A 42 -4.47 9.00 -18.00
N THR A 43 -4.76 10.00 -17.14
CA THR A 43 -3.75 10.78 -16.44
C THR A 43 -2.86 9.91 -15.56
N THR A 44 -3.45 9.02 -14.75
CA THR A 44 -2.70 8.07 -13.93
C THR A 44 -1.80 7.18 -14.79
N THR A 45 -2.35 6.62 -15.87
CA THR A 45 -1.61 5.75 -16.80
C THR A 45 -0.44 6.48 -17.45
N ARG A 46 -0.67 7.68 -17.97
CA ARG A 46 0.36 8.49 -18.64
C ARG A 46 1.48 8.86 -17.68
N ASN A 47 1.16 9.29 -16.47
CA ASN A 47 2.15 9.65 -15.45
C ASN A 47 3.03 8.44 -15.07
N PHE A 48 2.41 7.25 -15.00
CA PHE A 48 3.10 5.99 -14.71
C PHE A 48 4.01 5.53 -15.87
N LEU A 49 3.52 5.59 -17.11
CA LEU A 49 4.30 5.21 -18.30
C LEU A 49 5.47 6.16 -18.55
N ALA A 50 5.26 7.47 -18.39
CA ALA A 50 6.32 8.47 -18.55
C ALA A 50 7.48 8.21 -17.58
N LEU A 51 7.18 7.79 -16.35
CA LEU A 51 8.19 7.38 -15.38
C LEU A 51 8.93 6.11 -15.83
N THR A 52 8.19 5.11 -16.34
CA THR A 52 8.76 3.85 -16.82
C THR A 52 9.80 4.10 -17.92
N HIS A 53 9.48 4.93 -18.90
CA HIS A 53 10.40 5.30 -19.98
C HIS A 53 11.66 5.99 -19.47
N LYS A 54 11.53 6.97 -18.57
CA LYS A 54 12.69 7.67 -18.01
C LYS A 54 13.65 6.73 -17.26
N ILE A 55 13.14 5.73 -16.56
CA ILE A 55 13.96 4.73 -15.86
C ILE A 55 14.64 3.80 -16.86
N GLN A 56 13.94 3.39 -17.92
CA GLN A 56 14.52 2.59 -19.01
C GLN A 56 15.66 3.34 -19.72
N ASP A 57 15.57 4.67 -19.82
CA ASP A 57 16.63 5.55 -20.33
C ASP A 57 17.82 5.71 -19.37
N GLY A 58 17.84 5.00 -18.24
CA GLY A 58 18.94 4.99 -17.28
C GLY A 58 18.98 6.19 -16.33
N LYS A 59 17.91 6.99 -16.26
CA LYS A 59 17.84 8.11 -15.30
C LYS A 59 17.66 7.59 -13.87
N ALA A 60 18.27 8.28 -12.91
CA ALA A 60 18.12 7.93 -11.51
C ALA A 60 16.65 8.13 -11.04
N PRO A 61 16.11 7.31 -10.13
CA PRO A 61 14.71 7.39 -9.68
C PRO A 61 14.23 8.80 -9.32
N MET A 62 15.04 9.57 -8.59
CA MET A 62 14.72 10.95 -8.22
C MET A 62 14.63 11.92 -9.40
N GLN A 63 15.45 11.73 -10.45
CA GLN A 63 15.40 12.52 -11.68
C GLN A 63 14.15 12.18 -12.50
N CYS A 64 13.67 10.94 -12.36
CA CYS A 64 12.46 10.47 -13.04
C CYS A 64 11.19 11.11 -12.48
N LEU A 65 11.19 11.69 -11.26
CA LEU A 65 10.02 12.35 -10.68
C LEU A 65 9.71 13.74 -11.28
N SER A 66 10.61 14.30 -12.09
CA SER A 66 10.52 15.65 -12.66
C SER A 66 9.31 15.96 -13.55
N HIS A 67 8.55 14.94 -14.00
CA HIS A 67 7.30 15.16 -14.78
C HIS A 67 6.05 15.17 -13.91
N LEU A 68 6.17 14.83 -12.63
CA LEU A 68 5.06 14.87 -11.68
C LEU A 68 4.89 16.30 -11.17
N ASP A 69 3.66 16.68 -10.83
CA ASP A 69 3.41 17.96 -10.18
C ASP A 69 4.00 17.99 -8.76
N GLU A 70 4.18 19.20 -8.20
CA GLU A 70 4.74 19.38 -6.86
C GLU A 70 3.93 18.67 -5.78
N GLY A 71 2.60 18.58 -5.93
CA GLY A 71 1.72 17.88 -5.01
C GLY A 71 2.04 16.38 -4.98
N HIS A 72 2.14 15.74 -6.14
CA HIS A 72 2.49 14.33 -6.25
C HIS A 72 3.93 14.05 -5.78
N ILE A 73 4.89 14.90 -6.13
CA ILE A 73 6.26 14.80 -5.60
C ILE A 73 6.25 14.90 -4.06
N ASN A 74 5.45 15.82 -3.51
CA ASN A 74 5.30 15.96 -2.06
C ASN A 74 4.63 14.73 -1.44
N LEU A 75 3.65 14.08 -2.08
CA LEU A 75 3.09 12.82 -1.59
C LEU A 75 4.16 11.73 -1.50
N ILE A 76 4.99 11.58 -2.54
CA ILE A 76 6.10 10.61 -2.53
C ILE A 76 7.09 10.96 -1.41
N LYS A 77 7.43 12.25 -1.22
CA LYS A 77 8.37 12.71 -0.19
C LYS A 77 7.81 12.76 1.23
N CYS A 78 6.49 12.87 1.41
CA CYS A 78 5.84 12.98 2.73
C CYS A 78 5.21 11.65 3.18
N SER A 79 5.22 10.62 2.32
CA SER A 79 4.89 9.22 2.67
C SER A 79 5.79 8.63 3.77
N LEU A 80 6.74 9.41 4.29
CA LEU A 80 7.72 9.06 5.32
C LEU A 80 7.17 9.20 6.75
N GLU A 81 6.08 9.93 6.91
CA GLU A 81 5.37 10.06 8.17
C GLU A 81 4.41 8.87 8.35
N ILE A 82 4.32 8.33 9.57
CA ILE A 82 3.50 7.16 9.92
C ILE A 82 2.04 7.42 9.51
N GLN A 83 1.49 6.62 8.60
CA GLN A 83 0.09 6.81 8.16
C GLN A 83 -0.90 5.99 9.01
N THR A 84 -0.36 5.12 9.87
CA THR A 84 -1.15 4.25 10.75
C THR A 84 -0.78 4.51 12.21
N TYR A 85 -0.06 3.60 12.85
CA TYR A 85 0.49 3.77 14.19
C TYR A 85 1.93 3.23 14.22
N GLU A 86 2.73 3.70 15.16
CA GLU A 86 4.00 3.09 15.51
C GLU A 86 3.82 2.27 16.78
N MET A 87 4.30 1.02 16.72
CA MET A 87 4.44 0.17 17.88
C MET A 87 5.90 0.23 18.33
N THR A 88 6.15 0.65 19.55
CA THR A 88 7.48 0.60 20.16
C THR A 88 7.52 -0.57 21.13
N LEU A 89 8.44 -1.49 20.89
CA LEU A 89 8.75 -2.59 21.81
C LEU A 89 9.92 -2.13 22.68
N ALA A 90 9.72 -1.96 23.98
CA ALA A 90 10.85 -1.73 24.87
C ALA A 90 11.55 -3.07 25.16
N ASP A 91 12.87 -3.11 24.99
CA ASP A 91 13.69 -4.33 24.98
C ASP A 91 13.47 -5.24 26.21
N ASP A 92 13.24 -4.61 27.38
CA ASP A 92 13.09 -5.30 28.67
C ASP A 92 11.64 -5.41 29.16
N SER A 93 10.70 -4.70 28.51
CA SER A 93 9.31 -4.70 28.93
C SER A 93 8.52 -5.75 28.13
N ARG A 94 7.60 -6.46 28.80
CA ARG A 94 6.61 -7.29 28.10
C ARG A 94 5.45 -6.44 27.55
N GLU A 95 5.74 -5.19 27.19
CA GLU A 95 4.76 -4.17 26.82
C GLU A 95 5.16 -3.45 25.52
N ALA A 96 4.14 -3.16 24.71
CA ALA A 96 4.22 -2.34 23.52
C ALA A 96 3.54 -1.01 23.83
N SER A 97 4.17 0.11 23.48
CA SER A 97 3.47 1.40 23.42
C SER A 97 3.06 1.71 21.99
N PHE A 98 1.89 2.32 21.84
CA PHE A 98 1.35 2.72 20.54
C PHE A 98 1.30 4.23 20.43
N SER A 99 1.81 4.78 19.34
CA SER A 99 1.68 6.19 19.00
C SER A 99 1.12 6.33 17.58
N SER A 100 0.34 7.38 17.32
CA SER A 100 -0.08 7.74 15.96
C SER A 100 0.11 9.24 15.75
N PRO A 101 0.42 9.68 14.53
CA PRO A 101 0.55 11.11 14.23
C PRO A 101 -0.74 11.91 14.41
N ASP A 102 -1.90 11.24 14.39
CA ASP A 102 -3.20 11.89 14.52
C ASP A 102 -3.71 11.94 15.98
N GLY A 103 -2.85 11.61 16.95
CA GLY A 103 -3.17 11.61 18.38
C GLY A 103 -3.33 10.19 18.94
N PRO A 104 -3.91 10.03 20.14
CA PRO A 104 -4.19 8.71 20.70
C PRO A 104 -5.11 7.97 19.73
N VAL A 105 -4.59 6.89 19.16
CA VAL A 105 -5.40 5.96 18.37
C VAL A 105 -6.41 5.30 19.31
N ASP A 106 -7.50 4.75 18.78
CA ASP A 106 -8.37 3.80 19.52
C ASP A 106 -7.64 2.48 19.91
N PHE A 107 -6.31 2.46 19.80
CA PHE A 107 -5.44 1.42 20.33
C PHE A 107 -5.12 1.73 21.80
N PRO A 108 -5.00 0.70 22.64
CA PRO A 108 -4.58 0.91 24.02
C PRO A 108 -3.19 1.56 24.03
N ALA A 109 -2.99 2.56 24.90
CA ALA A 109 -1.72 3.29 25.01
C ALA A 109 -0.54 2.33 25.27
N THR A 110 -0.81 1.24 25.98
CA THR A 110 0.10 0.10 26.14
C THR A 110 -0.64 -1.24 25.97
N MET A 111 0.04 -2.23 25.39
CA MET A 111 -0.44 -3.62 25.32
C MET A 111 0.60 -4.54 25.93
N SER A 112 0.18 -5.39 26.87
CA SER A 112 1.04 -6.48 27.33
C SER A 112 1.03 -7.64 26.34
N PHE A 113 2.22 -8.08 25.95
CA PHE A 113 2.43 -9.31 25.20
C PHE A 113 3.12 -10.38 26.08
N ALA A 114 2.94 -10.28 27.40
CA ALA A 114 3.46 -11.27 28.36
C ALA A 114 2.81 -12.65 28.20
N SER A 115 1.59 -12.70 27.68
CA SER A 115 0.91 -13.92 27.29
C SER A 115 1.10 -14.21 25.80
N ARG A 116 0.90 -15.48 25.43
CA ARG A 116 0.90 -15.94 24.04
C ARG A 116 -0.12 -15.20 23.18
N GLU A 117 -1.34 -15.05 23.71
CA GLU A 117 -2.43 -14.34 23.05
C GLU A 117 -2.10 -12.87 22.81
N GLY A 118 -1.47 -12.20 23.79
CA GLY A 118 -1.02 -10.81 23.63
C GLY A 118 0.08 -10.67 22.58
N SER A 119 1.01 -11.61 22.52
CA SER A 119 2.05 -11.64 21.46
C SER A 119 1.46 -11.89 20.07
N ASP A 120 0.49 -12.80 19.94
CA ASP A 120 -0.17 -13.09 18.67
C ASP A 120 -1.04 -11.92 18.20
N LEU A 121 -1.74 -11.24 19.12
CA LEU A 121 -2.49 -10.02 18.82
C LEU A 121 -1.58 -8.88 18.34
N ALA A 122 -0.48 -8.63 19.05
CA ALA A 122 0.50 -7.62 18.64
C ALA A 122 1.11 -7.94 17.27
N GLY A 123 1.40 -9.22 17.00
CA GLY A 123 1.87 -9.69 15.70
C GLY A 123 0.87 -9.43 14.58
N ASN A 124 -0.41 -9.79 14.78
CA ASN A 124 -1.48 -9.54 13.81
C ASN A 124 -1.64 -8.06 13.48
N MET A 125 -1.74 -7.22 14.51
CA MET A 125 -1.83 -5.78 14.34
C MET A 125 -0.65 -5.26 13.51
N GLN A 126 0.56 -5.70 13.85
CA GLN A 126 1.77 -5.29 13.16
C GLN A 126 1.78 -5.68 11.68
N ILE A 127 1.31 -6.89 11.35
CA ILE A 127 1.14 -7.33 9.95
C ILE A 127 0.10 -6.46 9.24
N ALA A 128 -1.06 -6.23 9.87
CA ALA A 128 -2.10 -5.39 9.30
C ALA A 128 -1.60 -3.96 9.01
N SER A 129 -0.80 -3.40 9.90
CA SER A 129 -0.17 -2.10 9.69
C SER A 129 0.78 -2.10 8.48
N VAL A 130 1.60 -3.15 8.31
CA VAL A 130 2.45 -3.30 7.12
C VAL A 130 1.61 -3.36 5.84
N VAL A 131 0.53 -4.14 5.85
CA VAL A 131 -0.38 -4.26 4.70
C VAL A 131 -1.03 -2.92 4.34
N ILE A 132 -1.56 -2.19 5.33
CA ILE A 132 -2.19 -0.88 5.11
C ILE A 132 -1.19 0.11 4.55
N GLU A 133 0.01 0.21 5.12
CA GLU A 133 1.02 1.14 4.64
C GLU A 133 1.52 0.77 3.24
N SER A 134 1.62 -0.49 2.91
CA SER A 134 1.91 -0.93 1.53
C SER A 134 0.85 -0.50 0.53
N VAL A 135 -0.43 -0.58 0.89
CA VAL A 135 -1.52 -0.04 0.06
C VAL A 135 -1.39 1.47 -0.07
N ILE A 136 -1.11 2.19 1.02
CA ILE A 136 -0.94 3.65 1.00
C ILE A 136 0.29 4.08 0.17
N PHE A 137 1.40 3.35 0.25
CA PHE A 137 2.58 3.62 -0.60
C PHE A 137 2.23 3.48 -2.08
N PHE A 138 1.50 2.43 -2.45
CA PHE A 138 1.00 2.28 -3.81
C PHE A 138 0.10 3.45 -4.23
N LEU A 139 -0.87 3.85 -3.38
CA LEU A 139 -1.76 5.00 -3.64
C LEU A 139 -0.96 6.28 -3.87
N ASN A 140 0.03 6.57 -3.01
CA ASN A 140 0.89 7.74 -3.13
C ASN A 140 1.70 7.72 -4.43
N VAL A 141 2.17 6.55 -4.87
CA VAL A 141 2.87 6.40 -6.16
C VAL A 141 1.97 6.79 -7.32
N ILE A 142 0.69 6.40 -7.31
CA ILE A 142 -0.24 6.74 -8.39
C ILE A 142 -0.89 8.12 -8.24
N GLY A 143 -0.46 8.91 -7.26
CA GLY A 143 -0.88 10.30 -7.04
C GLY A 143 -2.11 10.46 -6.16
N ILE A 144 -2.51 9.41 -5.44
CA ILE A 144 -3.67 9.42 -4.55
C ILE A 144 -3.19 9.57 -3.11
N SER A 145 -3.64 10.63 -2.45
CA SER A 145 -3.35 10.88 -1.05
C SER A 145 -4.33 10.12 -0.15
N ALA A 146 -3.81 9.34 0.77
CA ALA A 146 -4.63 8.76 1.84
C ALA A 146 -5.03 9.87 2.85
N PRO A 147 -6.26 9.85 3.39
CA PRO A 147 -6.66 10.78 4.45
C PRO A 147 -5.78 10.62 5.70
N LYS A 148 -5.70 11.66 6.53
CA LYS A 148 -5.17 11.51 7.89
C LYS A 148 -6.03 10.50 8.67
N GLY A 149 -5.41 9.67 9.50
CA GLY A 149 -6.08 8.63 10.28
C GLY A 149 -6.40 7.35 9.51
N SER A 150 -5.84 7.16 8.31
CA SER A 150 -6.12 6.00 7.44
C SER A 150 -5.77 4.64 8.04
N GLY A 151 -4.94 4.59 9.09
CA GLY A 151 -4.69 3.39 9.89
C GLY A 151 -5.42 3.32 11.22
N CYS A 152 -6.59 3.94 11.32
CA CYS A 152 -7.44 3.80 12.49
C CYS A 152 -7.79 2.32 12.77
N ARG A 153 -8.20 2.05 14.00
CA ARG A 153 -8.42 0.70 14.52
C ARG A 153 -9.35 -0.15 13.67
N GLU A 154 -10.42 0.42 13.15
CA GLU A 154 -11.39 -0.28 12.32
C GLU A 154 -10.77 -0.84 11.03
N VAL A 155 -9.86 -0.09 10.39
CA VAL A 155 -9.15 -0.53 9.17
C VAL A 155 -8.19 -1.67 9.52
N VAL A 156 -7.48 -1.56 10.65
CA VAL A 156 -6.59 -2.61 11.14
C VAL A 156 -7.35 -3.89 11.49
N GLU A 157 -8.50 -3.79 12.14
CA GLU A 157 -9.37 -4.93 12.45
C GLU A 157 -9.91 -5.57 11.16
N SER A 158 -10.36 -4.77 10.20
CA SER A 158 -10.80 -5.26 8.88
C SER A 158 -9.69 -5.99 8.14
N VAL A 159 -8.45 -5.48 8.21
CA VAL A 159 -7.28 -6.15 7.61
C VAL A 159 -6.94 -7.43 8.35
N ASN A 160 -7.08 -7.49 9.67
CA ASN A 160 -6.88 -8.75 10.42
C ASN A 160 -7.87 -9.83 9.99
N GLU A 161 -9.13 -9.48 9.71
CA GLU A 161 -10.09 -10.43 9.13
C GLU A 161 -9.66 -10.91 7.74
N ILE A 162 -9.10 -10.01 6.92
CA ILE A 162 -8.52 -10.35 5.61
C ILE A 162 -7.32 -11.28 5.79
N LEU A 163 -6.41 -11.03 6.73
CA LEU A 163 -5.26 -11.91 7.00
C LEU A 163 -5.69 -13.36 7.29
N GLY A 164 -6.79 -13.55 8.02
CA GLY A 164 -7.37 -14.87 8.25
C GLY A 164 -7.90 -15.57 7.00
N ARG A 165 -8.23 -14.82 5.94
CA ARG A 165 -8.77 -15.33 4.66
C ARG A 165 -7.72 -15.49 3.56
N PHE A 166 -6.54 -14.88 3.72
CA PHE A 166 -5.47 -14.89 2.73
C PHE A 166 -4.15 -15.46 3.30
N PRO A 167 -4.04 -16.80 3.46
CA PRO A 167 -2.83 -17.43 3.99
C PRO A 167 -1.56 -17.11 3.19
N SER A 168 -1.70 -16.85 1.89
CA SER A 168 -0.61 -16.48 0.98
C SER A 168 0.05 -15.12 1.28
N LEU A 169 -0.57 -14.28 2.12
CA LEU A 169 0.05 -13.04 2.60
C LEU A 169 1.20 -13.32 3.56
N ASN A 170 1.14 -14.38 4.37
CA ASN A 170 2.16 -14.65 5.37
C ASN A 170 3.55 -14.91 4.75
N PRO A 171 3.69 -15.73 3.68
CA PRO A 171 4.96 -15.87 2.98
C PRO A 171 5.50 -14.57 2.38
N LEU A 172 4.64 -13.67 1.88
CA LEU A 172 5.06 -12.37 1.34
C LEU A 172 5.66 -11.50 2.44
N ILE A 173 4.96 -11.38 3.57
CA ILE A 173 5.42 -10.64 4.73
C ILE A 173 6.74 -11.22 5.26
N ALA A 174 6.87 -12.55 5.30
CA ALA A 174 8.11 -13.21 5.71
C ALA A 174 9.30 -12.86 4.82
N ARG A 175 9.10 -12.83 3.49
CA ARG A 175 10.14 -12.40 2.55
C ARG A 175 10.48 -10.92 2.70
N MET A 176 9.51 -10.05 2.95
CA MET A 176 9.76 -8.64 3.27
C MET A 176 10.59 -8.48 4.55
N VAL A 177 10.27 -9.23 5.61
CA VAL A 177 11.06 -9.24 6.86
C VAL A 177 12.48 -9.72 6.60
N ALA A 178 12.65 -10.82 5.87
CA ALA A 178 13.97 -11.34 5.53
C ALA A 178 14.80 -10.36 4.70
N ALA A 179 14.18 -9.67 3.73
CA ALA A 179 14.81 -8.62 2.94
C ALA A 179 15.22 -7.41 3.80
N SER A 180 14.35 -6.98 4.73
CA SER A 180 14.66 -5.91 5.71
C SER A 180 15.90 -6.24 6.53
N ARG A 181 16.02 -7.47 7.04
CA ARG A 181 17.19 -7.92 7.80
C ARG A 181 18.50 -7.88 7.01
N ARG A 182 18.43 -8.01 5.69
CA ARG A 182 19.58 -7.88 4.78
C ARG A 182 19.83 -6.43 4.33
N GLY A 183 18.97 -5.48 4.72
CA GLY A 183 19.00 -4.11 4.21
C GLY A 183 18.65 -4.00 2.72
N ASN A 184 17.95 -4.99 2.16
CA ASN A 184 17.63 -5.04 0.73
C ASN A 184 16.29 -4.36 0.43
N ILE A 185 16.28 -3.03 0.37
CA ILE A 185 15.08 -2.22 0.12
C ILE A 185 14.37 -2.59 -1.19
N ARG A 186 15.14 -2.91 -2.24
CA ARG A 186 14.57 -3.30 -3.53
C ARG A 186 13.71 -4.55 -3.41
N GLU A 187 14.20 -5.57 -2.70
CA GLU A 187 13.46 -6.81 -2.50
C GLU A 187 12.22 -6.60 -1.60
N ILE A 188 12.29 -5.75 -0.57
CA ILE A 188 11.11 -5.35 0.20
C ILE A 188 10.02 -4.78 -0.72
N VAL A 189 10.42 -3.90 -1.64
CA VAL A 189 9.51 -3.26 -2.61
C VAL A 189 8.95 -4.27 -3.62
N GLU A 190 9.76 -5.19 -4.13
CA GLU A 190 9.31 -6.23 -5.05
C GLU A 190 8.25 -7.13 -4.40
N GLU A 191 8.44 -7.52 -3.13
CA GLU A 191 7.45 -8.28 -2.36
C GLU A 191 6.19 -7.45 -2.05
N MET A 192 6.34 -6.15 -1.78
CA MET A 192 5.21 -5.24 -1.58
C MET A 192 4.33 -5.13 -2.84
N ILE A 193 4.94 -5.09 -4.03
CA ILE A 193 4.22 -5.08 -5.30
C ILE A 193 3.46 -6.39 -5.51
N GLN A 194 4.10 -7.53 -5.23
CA GLN A 194 3.43 -8.83 -5.29
C GLN A 194 2.23 -8.90 -4.33
N MET A 195 2.37 -8.33 -3.14
CA MET A 195 1.27 -8.22 -2.17
C MET A 195 0.11 -7.36 -2.70
N VAL A 196 0.39 -6.20 -3.31
CA VAL A 196 -0.64 -5.35 -3.92
C VAL A 196 -1.39 -6.09 -5.03
N VAL A 197 -0.67 -6.79 -5.92
CA VAL A 197 -1.29 -7.60 -6.99
C VAL A 197 -2.16 -8.71 -6.40
N MET A 198 -1.64 -9.45 -5.42
CA MET A 198 -2.38 -10.53 -4.75
C MET A 198 -3.66 -10.03 -4.09
N LEU A 199 -3.58 -8.92 -3.36
CA LEU A 199 -4.74 -8.31 -2.71
C LEU A 199 -5.78 -7.84 -3.74
N TRP A 200 -5.32 -7.32 -4.89
CA TRP A 200 -6.21 -6.88 -5.97
C TRP A 200 -6.93 -8.05 -6.63
N GLU A 201 -6.20 -9.09 -7.04
CA GLU A 201 -6.77 -10.31 -7.65
C GLU A 201 -7.73 -11.02 -6.68
N GLY A 202 -7.46 -10.95 -5.38
CA GLY A 202 -8.32 -11.47 -4.32
C GLY A 202 -9.50 -10.57 -3.94
N GLY A 203 -9.63 -9.37 -4.51
CA GLY A 203 -10.66 -8.38 -4.16
C GLY A 203 -10.47 -7.68 -2.80
N ALA A 204 -9.48 -8.10 -2.01
CA ALA A 204 -9.16 -7.52 -0.70
C ALA A 204 -8.64 -6.09 -0.80
N PHE A 205 -7.91 -5.74 -1.87
CA PHE A 205 -7.33 -4.40 -2.04
C PHE A 205 -8.39 -3.31 -1.94
N PHE A 206 -9.52 -3.48 -2.63
CA PHE A 206 -10.59 -2.47 -2.61
C PHE A 206 -11.35 -2.43 -1.28
N THR A 207 -11.41 -3.53 -0.55
CA THR A 207 -11.94 -3.54 0.82
C THR A 207 -11.08 -2.68 1.74
N ILE A 208 -9.75 -2.82 1.64
CA ILE A 208 -8.79 -2.03 2.41
C ILE A 208 -8.85 -0.55 2.00
N ALA A 209 -8.83 -0.28 0.70
CA ALA A 209 -8.95 1.08 0.18
C ALA A 209 -10.28 1.75 0.61
N GLN A 210 -11.39 1.02 0.59
CA GLN A 210 -12.67 1.56 1.05
C GLN A 210 -12.65 1.86 2.55
N GLY A 211 -11.95 1.07 3.36
CA GLY A 211 -11.69 1.37 4.77
C GLY A 211 -10.89 2.66 4.96
N ILE A 212 -9.79 2.81 4.20
CA ILE A 212 -8.94 4.02 4.18
C ILE A 212 -9.76 5.26 3.78
N PHE A 213 -10.67 5.13 2.81
CA PHE A 213 -11.45 6.23 2.24
C PHE A 213 -12.92 6.27 2.73
N ARG A 214 -13.22 5.75 3.93
CA ARG A 214 -14.60 5.56 4.43
C ARG A 214 -15.49 6.82 4.40
N GLY A 215 -14.90 8.01 4.48
CA GLY A 215 -15.61 9.30 4.42
C GLY A 215 -15.70 9.95 3.03
N MET A 216 -15.17 9.30 1.99
CA MET A 216 -15.12 9.85 0.64
C MET A 216 -16.51 9.83 -0.01
N ALA A 217 -16.87 10.91 -0.71
CA ALA A 217 -18.11 10.96 -1.45
C ALA A 217 -18.12 9.89 -2.55
N TRP A 218 -19.30 9.33 -2.84
CA TRP A 218 -19.43 8.20 -3.78
C TRP A 218 -18.77 8.46 -5.13
N TYR A 219 -18.88 9.69 -5.64
CA TYR A 219 -18.37 10.05 -6.95
C TYR A 219 -16.84 10.11 -6.95
N ASP A 220 -16.26 10.75 -5.94
CA ASP A 220 -14.82 10.81 -5.74
C ASP A 220 -14.24 9.41 -5.51
N TRP A 221 -15.00 8.53 -4.83
CA TRP A 221 -14.65 7.12 -4.69
C TRP A 221 -14.58 6.41 -6.04
N VAL A 222 -15.55 6.61 -6.93
CA VAL A 222 -15.53 6.00 -8.27
C VAL A 222 -14.34 6.49 -9.10
N LEU A 223 -14.01 7.78 -9.04
CA LEU A 223 -12.80 8.32 -9.67
C LEU A 223 -11.52 7.69 -9.09
N THR A 224 -11.46 7.57 -7.77
CA THR A 224 -10.33 6.97 -7.04
C THR A 224 -10.15 5.49 -7.43
N VAL A 225 -11.23 4.70 -7.46
CA VAL A 225 -11.21 3.30 -7.89
C VAL A 225 -10.77 3.17 -9.35
N GLY A 226 -11.21 4.08 -10.22
CA GLY A 226 -10.75 4.17 -11.60
C GLY A 226 -9.23 4.34 -11.69
N SER A 227 -8.69 5.38 -11.03
CA SER A 227 -7.26 5.64 -10.99
C SER A 227 -6.45 4.50 -10.36
N ILE A 228 -6.93 3.87 -9.28
CA ILE A 228 -6.33 2.67 -8.69
C ILE A 228 -6.25 1.55 -9.72
N THR A 229 -7.37 1.25 -10.39
CA THR A 229 -7.45 0.17 -11.37
C THR A 229 -6.50 0.42 -12.54
N ALA A 230 -6.46 1.66 -13.05
CA ALA A 230 -5.52 2.06 -14.10
C ALA A 230 -4.06 1.92 -13.66
N GLY A 231 -3.74 2.34 -12.43
CA GLY A 231 -2.41 2.20 -11.84
C GLY A 231 -1.96 0.75 -11.71
N ILE A 232 -2.83 -0.15 -11.24
CA ILE A 232 -2.52 -1.58 -11.10
C ILE A 232 -2.33 -2.22 -12.48
N VAL A 233 -3.21 -1.93 -13.44
CA VAL A 233 -3.08 -2.45 -14.81
C VAL A 233 -1.81 -1.94 -15.48
N ALA A 234 -1.45 -0.65 -15.31
CA ALA A 234 -0.21 -0.07 -15.83
C ALA A 234 1.03 -0.71 -15.19
N MET A 235 1.00 -0.94 -13.88
CA MET A 235 2.05 -1.63 -13.14
C MET A 235 2.26 -3.04 -13.67
N VAL A 236 1.20 -3.85 -13.80
CA VAL A 236 1.29 -5.22 -14.33
C VAL A 236 1.80 -5.21 -15.77
N SER A 237 1.32 -4.28 -16.60
CA SER A 237 1.67 -4.21 -18.02
C SER A 237 3.12 -3.77 -18.28
N THR A 238 3.77 -3.13 -17.31
CA THR A 238 5.17 -2.68 -17.41
C THR A 238 6.13 -3.44 -16.48
N ALA A 239 5.69 -4.57 -15.94
CA ALA A 239 6.43 -5.37 -14.95
C ALA A 239 6.85 -4.56 -13.69
N GLY A 240 6.13 -3.49 -13.36
CA GLY A 240 6.33 -2.72 -12.14
C GLY A 240 7.60 -1.87 -12.06
N ILE A 241 8.40 -1.75 -13.13
CA ILE A 241 9.71 -1.05 -13.11
C ILE A 241 9.59 0.38 -12.54
N ALA A 242 8.58 1.12 -13.00
CA ALA A 242 8.27 2.48 -12.55
C ALA A 242 7.95 2.54 -11.06
N LEU A 243 7.07 1.63 -10.63
CA LEU A 243 6.63 1.52 -9.25
C LEU A 243 7.79 1.12 -8.33
N ILE A 244 8.65 0.19 -8.73
CA ILE A 244 9.83 -0.21 -7.95
C ILE A 244 10.71 1.00 -7.66
N ALA A 245 11.03 1.82 -8.66
CA ALA A 245 11.90 2.98 -8.48
C ALA A 245 11.31 4.03 -7.52
N GLN A 246 10.01 4.30 -7.63
CA GLN A 246 9.32 5.24 -6.74
C GLN A 246 9.17 4.70 -5.33
N LEU A 247 8.76 3.45 -5.19
CA LEU A 247 8.62 2.81 -3.89
C LEU A 247 9.98 2.65 -3.20
N VAL A 248 11.08 2.41 -3.92
CA VAL A 248 12.42 2.41 -3.32
C VAL A 248 12.73 3.76 -2.70
N VAL A 249 12.39 4.88 -3.37
CA VAL A 249 12.56 6.22 -2.80
C VAL A 249 11.68 6.42 -1.55
N GLN A 250 10.43 5.97 -1.57
CA GLN A 250 9.53 6.08 -0.41
C GLN A 250 10.02 5.22 0.75
N VAL A 251 10.25 3.92 0.52
CA VAL A 251 10.63 2.93 1.54
C VAL A 251 12.02 3.20 2.12
N THR A 252 12.99 3.65 1.32
CA THR A 252 14.33 4.02 1.84
C THR A 252 14.24 5.11 2.90
N ASN A 253 13.28 6.02 2.75
CA ASN A 253 13.11 7.14 3.65
C ASN A 253 12.06 6.86 4.75
N ALA A 254 11.24 5.82 4.61
CA ALA A 254 10.19 5.45 5.55
C ALA A 254 10.75 4.61 6.71
N VAL A 255 11.58 5.23 7.55
CA VAL A 255 12.23 4.58 8.71
C VAL A 255 11.21 3.88 9.62
N ALA A 256 10.03 4.47 9.79
CA ALA A 256 8.96 3.88 10.59
C ALA A 256 8.43 2.57 9.99
N PHE A 257 8.28 2.48 8.67
CA PHE A 257 7.86 1.25 8.00
C PHE A 257 8.91 0.13 8.16
N ILE A 258 10.21 0.46 8.03
CA ILE A 258 11.29 -0.51 8.26
C ILE A 258 11.30 -0.99 9.72
N ARG A 259 11.08 -0.08 10.68
CA ARG A 259 10.92 -0.44 12.09
C ARG A 259 9.77 -1.43 12.29
N LYS A 260 8.69 -1.31 11.51
CA LYS A 260 7.56 -2.23 11.59
C LYS A 260 7.90 -3.66 11.20
N LEU A 261 8.71 -3.84 10.16
CA LEU A 261 9.22 -5.15 9.75
C LEU A 261 10.17 -5.73 10.82
N ASN A 262 10.98 -4.87 11.46
CA ASN A 262 11.87 -5.31 12.53
C ASN A 262 11.11 -5.74 13.79
N ASN A 263 10.02 -5.05 14.14
CA ASN A 263 9.15 -5.44 15.25
C ASN A 263 8.57 -6.85 15.06
N LEU A 264 8.20 -7.22 13.83
CA LEU A 264 7.74 -8.59 13.54
C LEU A 264 8.80 -9.64 13.87
N THR A 265 10.08 -9.33 13.65
CA THR A 265 11.20 -10.22 14.04
C THR A 265 11.30 -10.35 15.56
N MET A 266 11.16 -9.25 16.29
CA MET A 266 11.21 -9.25 17.77
C MET A 266 10.03 -10.01 18.38
N LEU A 267 8.85 -9.91 17.76
CA LEU A 267 7.65 -10.64 18.18
C LEU A 267 7.71 -12.12 17.78
N ALA A 268 8.42 -12.50 16.72
CA ALA A 268 8.55 -13.88 16.27
C ALA A 268 9.04 -14.81 17.39
N GLY A 269 10.09 -14.42 18.12
CA GLY A 269 10.61 -15.21 19.25
C GLY A 269 9.64 -15.41 20.41
N ARG A 270 8.49 -14.73 20.41
CA ARG A 270 7.49 -14.71 21.50
C ARG A 270 6.10 -15.17 21.05
N SER A 271 5.80 -15.11 19.75
CA SER A 271 4.54 -15.51 19.12
C SER A 271 4.68 -16.89 18.46
N THR A 272 3.69 -17.76 18.64
CA THR A 272 3.70 -19.09 18.00
C THR A 272 3.25 -19.01 16.56
N MET A 273 2.31 -18.10 16.31
CA MET A 273 1.84 -17.77 14.99
C MET A 273 3.00 -17.25 14.12
N LEU A 274 3.76 -16.25 14.60
CA LEU A 274 4.90 -15.71 13.86
C LEU A 274 6.06 -16.71 13.74
N ASN A 275 6.35 -17.54 14.75
CA ASN A 275 7.34 -18.63 14.63
C ASN A 275 6.99 -19.67 13.57
N THR A 276 5.71 -19.77 13.18
CA THR A 276 5.27 -20.66 12.11
C THR A 276 5.40 -19.99 10.74
N PHE A 277 5.53 -18.66 10.70
CA PHE A 277 5.50 -17.85 9.47
C PHE A 277 6.82 -17.19 9.09
N LEU A 278 7.69 -16.87 10.06
CA LEU A 278 8.99 -16.19 9.91
C LEU A 278 10.16 -17.13 10.20
#